data_AF-A0A8T4N985-F1
#
_entry.id   AF-A0A8T4N985-F1
#
_cell.length_a   1.000
_cell.length_b   1.000
_cell.length_c   1.000
_cell.angle_alpha   90.00
_cell.angle_beta   90.00
_cell.angle_gamma   90.00
#
_symmetry.space_group_name_H-M   'P 1'
#
loop_
_entity.id
_entity.type
_entity.pdbx_description
1 polymer ?
#
loop_
_entity_poly.entity_id
_entity_poly.type
_entity_poly.pdbx_seq_one_letter_code
_entity_poly.pdbx_strand_id
1 'polypeptide(L)'
;MNKHIWKVDLVLVLVSVFVLMGIVGYARPLVIAPLDEYESVDGEVLFEFDRADVLLIDDNMDFTTPDEYRVAEGVKVGLEPGIYYWKVKGVLGSEIRILTIKSSVELRLVETPDGFSVVNAGNVRLNVDVYNGNELVEKKKLDIGGDIDGGDKFVGGQDG
;
A
#
# COMPACT_ATOMS: atom_id res chain seq x y z
N MET A 1 -13.08 -9.52 61.32
CA MET A 1 -13.90 -8.72 60.39
C MET A 1 -13.17 -8.28 59.10
N ASN A 2 -11.85 -8.51 58.95
CA ASN A 2 -11.07 -8.02 57.79
C ASN A 2 -10.98 -9.01 56.61
N LYS A 3 -11.32 -10.29 56.80
CA LYS A 3 -11.16 -11.34 55.76
C LYS A 3 -12.15 -11.22 54.59
N HIS A 4 -13.27 -10.54 54.77
CA HIS A 4 -14.27 -10.37 53.71
C HIS A 4 -14.04 -9.12 52.86
N ILE A 5 -13.53 -8.04 53.46
CA ILE A 5 -13.22 -6.79 52.75
C ILE A 5 -12.17 -7.04 51.66
N TRP A 6 -11.08 -7.73 51.99
CA TRP A 6 -10.03 -8.04 51.02
C TRP A 6 -10.52 -8.88 49.81
N LYS A 7 -11.54 -9.74 50.01
CA LYS A 7 -12.13 -10.52 48.91
C LYS A 7 -12.96 -9.65 47.98
N VAL A 8 -13.76 -8.73 48.54
CA VAL A 8 -14.56 -7.79 47.76
C VAL A 8 -13.66 -6.84 46.99
N ASP A 9 -12.62 -6.31 47.64
CA ASP A 9 -11.62 -5.45 46.99
C ASP A 9 -10.90 -6.19 45.86
N LEU A 10 -10.48 -7.44 46.08
CA LEU A 10 -9.84 -8.25 45.05
C LEU A 10 -10.76 -8.48 43.84
N VAL A 11 -12.04 -8.80 44.08
CA VAL A 11 -13.02 -8.98 43.00
C VAL A 11 -13.24 -7.67 42.24
N LEU A 12 -13.36 -6.55 42.94
CA LEU A 12 -13.57 -5.24 42.33
C LEU A 12 -12.36 -4.83 41.49
N VAL A 13 -11.14 -5.06 41.99
CA VAL A 13 -9.89 -4.84 41.23
C VAL A 13 -9.85 -5.71 39.98
N LEU A 14 -10.14 -7.01 40.09
CA LEU A 14 -10.15 -7.91 38.93
C LEU A 14 -11.16 -7.46 37.86
N VAL A 15 -12.40 -7.16 38.26
CA VAL A 15 -13.43 -6.65 37.34
C VAL A 15 -12.98 -5.37 36.67
N SER A 16 -12.40 -4.44 37.43
CA SER A 16 -11.90 -3.16 36.89
C SER A 16 -10.79 -3.38 35.86
N VAL A 17 -9.88 -4.32 36.10
CA VAL A 17 -8.81 -4.70 35.16
C VAL A 17 -9.39 -5.28 33.87
N PHE A 18 -10.36 -6.20 33.96
CA PHE A 18 -11.01 -6.77 32.78
C PHE A 18 -11.77 -5.72 31.97
N VAL A 19 -12.46 -4.79 32.63
CA VAL A 19 -13.14 -3.68 31.97
C VAL A 19 -12.13 -2.79 31.24
N LEU A 20 -11.00 -2.45 31.88
CA LEU A 20 -9.94 -1.66 31.25
C LEU A 20 -9.32 -2.37 30.04
N MET A 21 -9.05 -3.67 30.14
CA MET A 21 -8.56 -4.48 29.01
C MET A 21 -9.56 -4.46 27.84
N GLY A 22 -10.85 -4.59 28.13
CA GLY A 22 -11.91 -4.50 27.12
C GLY A 22 -11.97 -3.16 26.42
N ILE A 23 -11.90 -2.05 27.17
CA ILE A 23 -11.91 -0.69 26.61
C ILE A 23 -10.69 -0.46 25.72
N VAL A 24 -9.50 -0.86 26.17
CA VAL A 24 -8.25 -0.68 25.40
C VAL A 24 -8.29 -1.51 24.12
N GLY A 25 -8.77 -2.76 24.16
CA GLY A 25 -8.92 -3.59 22.96
C GLY A 25 -9.94 -3.03 21.96
N TYR A 26 -11.03 -2.45 22.45
CA TYR A 26 -12.05 -1.84 21.60
C TYR A 26 -11.59 -0.53 20.95
N ALA A 27 -10.73 0.24 21.60
CA ALA A 27 -10.29 1.54 21.09
C ALA A 27 -9.12 1.49 20.08
N ARG A 28 -8.45 0.33 19.94
CA ARG A 28 -7.38 0.15 18.95
C ARG A 28 -7.96 -0.15 17.56
N PRO A 29 -7.49 0.54 16.51
CA PRO A 29 -7.80 0.17 15.13
C PRO A 29 -7.43 -1.28 14.83
N LEU A 30 -8.22 -1.94 13.99
CA LEU A 30 -7.89 -3.26 13.47
C LEU A 30 -7.29 -3.10 12.08
N VAL A 31 -6.01 -3.42 11.93
CA VAL A 31 -5.32 -3.34 10.65
C VAL A 31 -5.39 -4.69 9.94
N ILE A 32 -6.03 -4.73 8.77
CA ILE A 32 -6.35 -5.96 8.03
C ILE A 32 -5.35 -6.18 6.89
N ALA A 33 -5.17 -5.18 6.03
CA ALA A 33 -4.28 -5.24 4.87
C ALA A 33 -3.57 -3.90 4.58
N PRO A 34 -2.35 -3.92 4.01
CA PRO A 34 -1.52 -5.10 3.78
C PRO A 34 -1.02 -5.75 5.10
N LEU A 35 -0.47 -6.97 5.02
CA LEU A 35 0.20 -7.58 6.16
C LEU A 35 1.53 -6.86 6.44
N ASP A 36 2.07 -7.06 7.64
CA ASP A 36 3.39 -6.53 7.94
C ASP A 36 4.46 -7.19 7.05
N GLU A 37 5.50 -6.42 6.71
CA GLU A 37 6.54 -6.79 5.74
C GLU A 37 6.00 -7.17 4.35
N TYR A 38 4.85 -6.62 3.94
CA TYR A 38 4.28 -6.91 2.63
C TYR A 38 5.14 -6.33 1.50
N GLU A 39 5.29 -7.10 0.43
CA GLU A 39 6.03 -6.72 -0.77
C GLU A 39 5.10 -6.74 -1.98
N SER A 40 5.14 -5.67 -2.78
CA SER A 40 4.42 -5.58 -4.05
C SER A 40 5.37 -5.24 -5.19
N VAL A 41 5.11 -5.82 -6.37
CA VAL A 41 5.73 -5.43 -7.64
C VAL A 41 4.91 -4.40 -8.40
N ASP A 42 3.68 -4.17 -7.94
CA ASP A 42 2.74 -3.19 -8.47
C ASP A 42 2.67 -2.01 -7.50
N GLY A 43 2.69 -0.79 -8.03
CA GLY A 43 2.61 0.44 -7.22
C GLY A 43 1.23 0.71 -6.61
N GLU A 44 0.22 -0.12 -6.91
CA GLU A 44 -1.13 -0.02 -6.34
C GLU A 44 -1.28 -0.93 -5.13
N VAL A 45 -1.51 -0.34 -3.95
CA VAL A 45 -1.73 -1.09 -2.70
C VAL A 45 -3.11 -0.78 -2.14
N LEU A 46 -3.86 -1.85 -1.82
CA LEU A 46 -5.14 -1.75 -1.12
C LEU A 46 -4.90 -1.79 0.39
N PHE A 47 -5.28 -0.71 1.06
CA PHE A 47 -5.27 -0.63 2.52
C PHE A 47 -6.66 -0.97 3.07
N GLU A 48 -6.71 -1.92 3.99
CA GLU A 48 -7.94 -2.34 4.66
C GLU A 48 -7.74 -2.33 6.17
N PHE A 49 -8.62 -1.63 6.87
CA PHE A 49 -8.58 -1.51 8.32
C PHE A 49 -9.93 -1.02 8.84
N ASP A 50 -10.16 -1.22 10.13
CA ASP A 50 -11.39 -0.85 10.83
C ASP A 50 -11.07 0.01 12.05
N ARG A 51 -12.02 0.87 12.44
CA ARG A 51 -11.94 1.79 13.59
C ARG A 51 -10.78 2.82 13.50
N ALA A 52 -10.48 3.32 12.31
CA ALA A 52 -9.57 4.45 12.10
C ALA A 52 -10.09 5.42 11.03
N ASP A 53 -9.69 6.68 11.15
CA ASP A 53 -10.17 7.77 10.31
C ASP A 53 -9.10 8.26 9.31
N VAL A 54 -7.84 7.99 9.62
CA VAL A 54 -6.68 8.48 8.86
C VAL A 54 -5.67 7.36 8.67
N LEU A 55 -5.25 7.14 7.42
CA LEU A 55 -4.08 6.37 7.04
C LEU A 55 -2.88 7.30 6.95
N LEU A 56 -1.77 6.91 7.56
CA LEU A 56 -0.50 7.60 7.52
C LEU A 56 0.51 6.70 6.82
N ILE A 57 1.21 7.22 5.82
CA ILE A 57 2.31 6.55 5.11
C ILE A 57 3.50 7.49 5.11
N ASP A 58 4.69 6.97 5.39
CA ASP A 58 5.93 7.75 5.32
C ASP A 58 7.10 6.85 4.89
N ASP A 59 8.20 7.44 4.44
CA ASP A 59 9.45 6.75 4.09
C ASP A 59 10.37 6.53 5.32
N ASN A 60 9.97 7.03 6.48
CA ASN A 60 10.68 6.94 7.74
C ASN A 60 9.77 6.49 8.89
N MET A 61 10.29 5.63 9.77
CA MET A 61 9.53 5.02 10.88
C MET A 61 9.06 6.05 11.93
N ASP A 62 9.66 7.24 11.95
CA ASP A 62 9.32 8.32 12.89
C ASP A 62 8.11 9.15 12.43
N PHE A 63 7.66 8.96 11.18
CA PHE A 63 6.57 9.71 10.56
C PHE A 63 6.80 11.24 10.65
N THR A 64 7.99 11.70 10.24
CA THR A 64 8.35 13.13 10.28
C THR A 64 7.71 13.95 9.16
N THR A 65 7.38 13.31 8.04
CA THR A 65 6.78 13.92 6.85
C THR A 65 5.68 13.03 6.26
N PRO A 66 4.67 12.62 7.06
CA PRO A 66 3.75 11.58 6.63
C PRO A 66 2.72 12.13 5.64
N ASP A 67 2.42 11.33 4.62
CA ASP A 67 1.24 11.51 3.80
C ASP A 67 0.01 11.05 4.58
N GLU A 68 -0.99 11.93 4.68
CA GLU A 68 -2.24 11.65 5.40
C GLU A 68 -3.41 11.45 4.45
N TYR A 69 -4.10 10.31 4.57
CA TYR A 69 -5.27 9.98 3.76
C TYR A 69 -6.50 9.79 4.65
N ARG A 70 -7.55 10.58 4.42
CA ARG A 70 -8.82 10.48 5.17
C ARG A 70 -9.73 9.42 4.56
N VAL A 71 -10.26 8.55 5.42
CA VAL A 71 -10.94 7.30 5.04
C VAL A 71 -12.42 7.56 4.90
N ALA A 72 -12.80 8.37 3.91
CA ALA A 72 -14.22 8.60 3.63
C ALA A 72 -14.79 7.50 2.71
N GLU A 73 -14.03 7.07 1.69
CA GLU A 73 -14.41 6.06 0.71
C GLU A 73 -13.09 5.47 0.18
N GLY A 74 -12.96 4.14 0.11
CA GLY A 74 -11.70 3.39 -0.11
C GLY A 74 -10.57 4.15 -0.83
N VAL A 75 -9.42 4.27 -0.16
CA VAL A 75 -8.27 5.04 -0.66
C VAL A 75 -7.40 4.14 -1.53
N LYS A 76 -7.24 4.52 -2.81
CA LYS A 76 -6.16 3.99 -3.65
C LYS A 76 -4.95 4.90 -3.51
N VAL A 77 -3.82 4.34 -3.09
CA VAL A 77 -2.55 5.05 -3.01
C VAL A 77 -1.61 4.46 -4.05
N GLY A 78 -1.10 5.32 -4.93
CA GLY A 78 0.00 4.98 -5.82
C GLY A 78 1.31 5.31 -5.13
N LEU A 79 2.17 4.30 -4.93
CA LEU A 79 3.47 4.47 -4.29
C LEU A 79 4.59 4.20 -5.30
N GLU A 80 5.64 5.01 -5.25
CA GLU A 80 6.86 4.77 -6.00
C GLU A 80 7.62 3.56 -5.41
N PRO A 81 8.58 2.96 -6.14
CA PRO A 81 9.42 1.91 -5.60
C PRO A 81 10.22 2.37 -4.39
N GLY A 82 10.11 1.66 -3.27
CA GLY A 82 10.71 2.05 -2.00
C GLY A 82 10.22 1.23 -0.81
N ILE A 83 10.77 1.53 0.37
CA ILE A 83 10.31 1.00 1.66
C ILE A 83 9.49 2.08 2.35
N TYR A 84 8.29 1.73 2.76
CA TYR A 84 7.36 2.62 3.43
C TYR A 84 6.95 2.04 4.78
N TYR A 85 6.71 2.95 5.72
CA TYR A 85 6.15 2.70 7.02
C TYR A 85 4.73 3.26 7.03
N TRP A 86 3.79 2.47 7.51
CA TRP A 86 2.41 2.92 7.57
C TRP A 86 1.73 2.53 8.87
N LYS A 87 0.75 3.34 9.25
CA LYS A 87 -0.10 3.13 10.42
C LYS A 87 -1.42 3.84 10.22
N VAL A 88 -2.42 3.47 11.00
CA VAL A 88 -3.72 4.14 10.99
C VAL A 88 -3.99 4.80 12.33
N LYS A 89 -4.70 5.92 12.28
CA LYS A 89 -5.04 6.73 13.44
C LYS A 89 -6.54 6.74 13.65
N GLY A 90 -6.97 6.17 14.77
CA GLY A 90 -8.32 6.31 15.32
C GLY A 90 -8.24 6.95 16.72
N VAL A 91 -9.05 6.46 17.66
CA VAL A 91 -8.99 6.89 19.07
C VAL A 91 -7.64 6.54 19.69
N LEU A 92 -7.13 5.34 19.39
CA LEU A 92 -5.75 4.95 19.60
C LEU A 92 -5.06 4.78 18.23
N GLY A 93 -3.74 4.90 18.19
CA GLY A 93 -2.97 4.54 17.00
C GLY A 93 -2.86 3.02 16.86
N SER A 94 -2.72 2.53 15.62
CA SER A 94 -2.31 1.15 15.36
C SER A 94 -0.82 0.94 15.60
N GLU A 95 -0.38 -0.31 15.50
CA GLU A 95 1.00 -0.65 15.21
C GLU A 95 1.50 -0.02 13.90
N ILE A 96 2.81 0.14 13.80
CA ILE A 96 3.50 0.51 12.55
C ILE A 96 3.78 -0.78 11.78
N ARG A 97 3.48 -0.79 10.49
CA ARG A 97 3.79 -1.89 9.57
C ARG A 97 4.69 -1.42 8.44
N ILE A 98 5.42 -2.36 7.86
CA ILE A 98 6.34 -2.12 6.75
C ILE A 98 5.71 -2.62 5.45
N LEU A 99 5.87 -1.83 4.40
CA LEU A 99 5.47 -2.11 3.02
C LEU A 99 6.67 -1.86 2.11
N THR A 100 6.94 -2.76 1.16
CA THR A 100 7.99 -2.56 0.15
C THR A 100 7.39 -2.62 -1.25
N ILE A 101 7.58 -1.56 -2.03
CA ILE A 101 7.28 -1.53 -3.46
C ILE A 101 8.57 -1.82 -4.21
N LYS A 102 8.68 -3.00 -4.80
CA LYS A 102 9.89 -3.44 -5.51
C LYS A 102 10.03 -2.80 -6.89
N SER A 103 8.90 -2.61 -7.57
CA SER A 103 8.88 -2.16 -8.94
C SER A 103 7.68 -1.28 -9.26
N SER A 104 7.85 -0.49 -10.31
CA SER A 104 6.82 0.29 -10.98
C SER A 104 6.91 -0.03 -12.47
N VAL A 105 5.81 -0.53 -13.02
CA VAL A 105 5.63 -0.76 -14.45
C VAL A 105 4.91 0.48 -15.02
N GLU A 106 5.61 1.26 -15.82
CA GLU A 106 5.05 2.47 -16.45
C GLU A 106 5.39 2.47 -17.94
N LEU A 107 4.36 2.59 -18.79
CA LEU A 107 4.51 2.86 -20.22
C LEU A 107 4.05 4.29 -20.50
N ARG A 108 4.89 5.07 -21.17
CA ARG A 108 4.60 6.46 -21.55
C ARG A 108 4.55 6.61 -23.07
N LEU A 109 3.49 7.23 -23.56
CA LEU A 109 3.39 7.64 -24.96
C LEU A 109 4.18 8.93 -25.18
N VAL A 110 5.03 8.93 -26.19
CA VAL A 110 5.83 10.09 -26.62
C VAL A 110 5.50 10.38 -28.08
N GLU A 111 5.12 11.61 -28.38
CA GLU A 111 4.87 12.04 -29.76
C GLU A 111 6.19 12.16 -30.52
N THR A 112 6.25 11.57 -31.71
CA THR A 112 7.40 11.61 -32.63
C THR A 112 6.97 12.20 -33.98
N PRO A 113 7.91 12.65 -34.84
CA PRO A 113 7.56 13.16 -36.17
C PRO A 113 6.75 12.19 -37.03
N ASP A 114 6.87 10.89 -36.76
CA ASP A 114 6.22 9.81 -37.50
C ASP A 114 4.99 9.22 -36.78
N GLY A 115 4.60 9.74 -35.61
CA GLY A 115 3.42 9.30 -34.86
C GLY A 115 3.61 9.28 -33.34
N PHE A 116 3.37 8.13 -32.71
CA PHE A 116 3.57 7.92 -31.28
C PHE A 116 4.55 6.77 -31.03
N SER A 117 5.45 6.97 -30.08
CA SER A 117 6.33 5.96 -29.52
C SER A 117 5.87 5.58 -28.12
N VAL A 118 6.16 4.36 -27.69
CA VAL A 118 5.97 3.93 -26.31
C VAL A 118 7.32 3.70 -25.65
N VAL A 119 7.54 4.38 -24.52
CA VAL A 119 8.75 4.30 -23.72
C VAL A 119 8.46 3.59 -22.41
N ASN A 120 9.36 2.70 -22.00
CA ASN A 120 9.38 2.17 -20.65
C ASN A 120 9.87 3.24 -19.66
N ALA A 121 8.93 3.89 -18.98
CA ALA A 121 9.18 4.90 -17.95
C ALA A 121 9.27 4.29 -16.54
N GLY A 122 9.07 2.98 -16.40
CA GLY A 122 9.15 2.27 -15.12
C GLY A 122 10.59 2.03 -14.66
N ASN A 123 10.75 1.28 -13.56
CA ASN A 123 12.07 0.94 -13.01
C ASN A 123 12.46 -0.53 -13.26
N VAL A 124 11.68 -1.27 -14.06
CA VAL A 124 11.94 -2.66 -14.43
C VAL A 124 11.86 -2.85 -15.94
N ARG A 125 12.55 -3.88 -16.43
CA ARG A 125 12.43 -4.30 -17.83
C ARG A 125 11.01 -4.80 -18.10
N LEU A 126 10.48 -4.46 -19.27
CA LEU A 126 9.13 -4.83 -19.68
C LEU A 126 9.14 -5.77 -20.89
N ASN A 127 8.16 -6.69 -20.92
CA ASN A 127 7.72 -7.38 -22.13
C ASN A 127 6.56 -6.59 -22.72
N VAL A 128 6.72 -6.07 -23.93
CA VAL A 128 5.69 -5.29 -24.63
C VAL A 128 5.22 -6.06 -25.86
N ASP A 129 3.92 -6.34 -25.88
CA ASP A 129 3.20 -6.86 -27.04
C ASP A 129 2.59 -5.69 -27.82
N VAL A 130 2.92 -5.58 -29.11
CA VAL A 130 2.47 -4.52 -30.02
C VAL A 130 1.44 -5.08 -31.00
N TYR A 131 0.35 -4.35 -31.17
CA TYR A 131 -0.77 -4.74 -32.03
C TYR A 131 -1.05 -3.68 -33.10
N ASN A 132 -1.56 -4.14 -34.24
CA ASN A 132 -2.28 -3.32 -35.23
C ASN A 132 -3.72 -3.83 -35.32
N GLY A 133 -4.67 -3.07 -34.78
CA GLY A 133 -6.03 -3.51 -34.53
C GLY A 133 -6.06 -4.65 -33.52
N ASN A 134 -6.36 -5.86 -34.01
CA ASN A 134 -6.42 -7.08 -33.20
C ASN A 134 -5.26 -8.06 -33.50
N GLU A 135 -4.39 -7.73 -34.45
CA GLU A 135 -3.27 -8.60 -34.84
C GLU A 135 -2.02 -8.21 -34.08
N LEU A 136 -1.41 -9.17 -33.38
CA LEU A 136 -0.12 -8.99 -32.72
C LEU A 136 0.97 -8.92 -33.80
N VAL A 137 1.66 -7.79 -33.88
CA VAL A 137 2.67 -7.52 -34.92
C VAL A 137 4.10 -7.64 -34.39
N GLU A 138 4.35 -7.34 -33.13
CA GLU A 138 5.68 -7.42 -32.54
C GLU A 138 5.63 -7.78 -31.05
N LYS A 139 6.67 -8.50 -30.59
CA LYS A 139 6.97 -8.68 -29.17
C LYS A 139 8.38 -8.19 -28.92
N LYS A 140 8.53 -7.18 -28.05
CA LYS A 140 9.84 -6.60 -27.74
C LYS A 140 10.06 -6.50 -26.24
N LYS A 141 11.29 -6.78 -25.82
CA LYS A 141 11.75 -6.47 -24.48
C LYS A 141 12.25 -5.04 -24.44
N LEU A 142 11.66 -4.21 -23.56
CA LEU A 142 12.08 -2.84 -23.35
C LEU A 142 12.89 -2.73 -22.06
N ASP A 143 14.17 -2.38 -22.20
CA ASP A 143 14.99 -1.90 -21.09
C ASP A 143 14.42 -0.59 -20.52
N ILE A 144 14.89 -0.19 -19.34
CA ILE A 144 14.50 1.08 -18.71
C ILE A 144 14.90 2.24 -19.62
N GLY A 145 13.93 3.10 -19.97
CA GLY A 145 14.12 4.18 -20.95
C GLY A 145 14.17 3.73 -22.40
N GLY A 146 14.04 2.43 -22.69
CA GLY A 146 13.94 1.89 -24.03
C GLY A 146 12.56 2.16 -24.65
N ASP A 147 12.54 2.32 -25.97
CA ASP A 147 11.37 2.67 -26.76
C ASP A 147 11.00 1.63 -27.82
N ILE A 148 9.74 1.65 -28.22
CA ILE A 148 9.21 0.94 -29.38
C ILE A 148 8.23 1.82 -30.14
N ASP A 149 8.39 1.82 -31.45
CA ASP A 149 7.51 2.50 -32.40
C ASP A 149 6.67 1.49 -33.16
N GLY A 150 5.56 1.97 -33.73
CA GLY A 150 4.67 1.17 -34.55
C GLY A 150 3.62 0.41 -33.74
N GLY A 151 2.45 0.21 -34.35
CA GLY A 151 1.26 -0.31 -33.66
C GLY A 151 0.26 0.78 -33.28
N ASP A 152 -1.00 0.38 -33.11
CA ASP A 152 -2.07 1.23 -32.58
C ASP A 152 -2.45 0.86 -31.14
N LYS A 153 -1.91 -0.25 -30.63
CA LYS A 153 -2.15 -0.74 -29.28
C LYS A 153 -0.92 -1.44 -28.70
N PHE A 154 -0.65 -1.15 -27.43
CA PHE A 154 0.50 -1.68 -26.68
C PHE A 154 0.03 -2.30 -25.38
N VAL A 155 0.55 -3.47 -25.04
CA VAL A 155 0.29 -4.15 -23.76
C VAL A 155 1.64 -4.49 -23.12
N GLY A 156 1.96 -3.82 -22.02
CA GLY A 156 3.21 -4.03 -21.27
C GLY A 156 2.98 -4.80 -19.98
N GLY A 157 3.92 -5.69 -19.66
CA GLY A 157 4.03 -6.34 -18.35
C GLY A 157 5.48 -6.49 -17.94
N GLN A 158 5.73 -6.73 -16.65
CA GLN A 158 7.08 -6.97 -16.13
C GLN A 158 7.73 -8.19 -16.82
N ASP A 159 9.03 -8.09 -17.11
CA ASP A 159 9.84 -9.24 -17.54
C ASP A 159 10.16 -10.13 -16.34
N GLY A 160 9.48 -11.29 -16.27
CA GLY A 160 9.64 -12.29 -15.20
C GLY A 160 10.79 -13.28 -15.43
#